data_AF-A0AAU9C8E5-F1
#
_entry.id   AF-A0AAU9C8E5-F1
#
_cell.length_a   1.000
_cell.length_b   1.000
_cell.length_c   1.000
_cell.angle_alpha   90.00
_cell.angle_beta   90.00
_cell.angle_gamma   90.00
#
_symmetry.space_group_name_H-M   'P 1'
#
loop_
_entity.id
_entity.type
_entity.pdbx_description
1 polymer ?
#
loop_
_entity_poly.entity_id
_entity_poly.type
_entity_poly.pdbx_seq_one_letter_code
_entity_poly.pdbx_strand_id
1 'polypeptide(L)'
;MLKTIFRTTALALILVACGKKDKKGSDPEQQNTLSPEFETYLSKLPELPLPFETHCDLDSLGTDKVGRFTPEGLWPSGKLKGSDNHILVLYGGLGDYLYPFLYSFNHDGDAIDSLALNSNGCIGGESFQTATYSKINPDLTISLIDSTEYHSYVDENLDKMKLDSATVTKSEYKLDKNGKFVKL
;
A
#
# COMPACT_ATOMS: atom_id res chain seq x y z
N MET A 1 -53.99 17.47 68.69
CA MET A 1 -53.76 16.90 67.34
C MET A 1 -52.28 16.56 67.20
N LEU A 2 -51.94 15.49 66.45
CA LEU A 2 -50.64 14.80 66.28
C LEU A 2 -50.22 13.97 67.51
N LYS A 3 -50.47 12.66 67.66
CA LYS A 3 -50.28 11.43 66.85
C LYS A 3 -48.80 10.99 66.66
N THR A 4 -48.41 9.97 67.44
CA THR A 4 -47.68 8.71 67.05
C THR A 4 -46.23 8.83 66.49
N ILE A 5 -45.26 7.91 66.62
CA ILE A 5 -45.17 6.46 66.92
C ILE A 5 -43.69 6.13 67.27
N PHE A 6 -43.49 5.18 68.18
CA PHE A 6 -42.24 4.44 68.46
C PHE A 6 -41.85 3.53 67.28
N ARG A 7 -40.63 3.56 66.75
CA ARG A 7 -40.01 2.38 66.09
C ARG A 7 -38.48 2.38 66.17
N THR A 8 -38.00 1.46 67.00
CA THR A 8 -36.68 0.84 66.99
C THR A 8 -36.45 0.13 65.66
N THR A 9 -35.34 0.39 64.97
CA THR A 9 -34.90 -0.44 63.84
C THR A 9 -33.41 -0.74 63.97
N ALA A 10 -33.13 -2.03 63.86
CA ALA A 10 -31.89 -2.69 64.18
C ALA A 10 -30.76 -2.43 63.18
N LEU A 11 -29.56 -2.58 63.73
CA LEU A 11 -28.25 -2.69 63.12
C LEU A 11 -28.18 -3.89 62.15
N ALA A 12 -27.66 -3.69 60.94
CA ALA A 12 -27.12 -4.76 60.10
C ALA A 12 -25.89 -4.24 59.34
N LEU A 13 -24.71 -4.52 59.89
CA LEU A 13 -23.43 -4.46 59.18
C LEU A 13 -23.43 -5.56 58.12
N ILE A 14 -23.32 -5.19 56.84
CA ILE A 14 -22.96 -6.12 55.76
C ILE A 14 -21.52 -5.84 55.37
N LEU A 15 -20.61 -6.70 55.86
CA LEU A 15 -19.24 -6.82 55.39
C LEU A 15 -19.28 -7.48 54.00
N VAL A 16 -19.11 -6.71 52.93
CA VAL A 16 -18.78 -7.26 51.61
C VAL A 16 -17.28 -7.45 51.54
N ALA A 17 -16.83 -8.67 51.84
CA ALA A 17 -15.51 -9.15 51.46
C ALA A 17 -15.49 -9.35 49.93
N CYS A 18 -15.11 -8.33 49.18
CA CYS A 18 -14.84 -8.47 47.76
C CYS A 18 -13.41 -9.01 47.60
N GLY A 19 -13.29 -10.33 47.46
CA GLY A 19 -12.05 -10.97 47.07
C GLY A 19 -11.52 -10.36 45.78
N LYS A 20 -10.35 -9.73 45.85
CA LYS A 20 -9.56 -9.40 44.66
C LYS A 20 -9.13 -10.72 44.03
N LYS A 21 -9.89 -11.18 43.04
CA LYS A 21 -9.34 -12.06 42.01
C LYS A 21 -8.41 -11.18 41.20
N ASP A 22 -7.11 -11.43 41.31
CA ASP A 22 -6.12 -10.92 40.38
C ASP A 22 -6.56 -11.31 38.97
N LYS A 23 -7.13 -10.34 38.24
CA LYS A 23 -7.23 -10.42 36.79
C LYS A 23 -5.81 -10.38 36.29
N LYS A 24 -5.26 -11.56 36.01
CA LYS A 24 -4.11 -11.77 35.14
C LYS A 24 -4.39 -10.94 33.89
N GLY A 25 -3.71 -9.81 33.76
CA GLY A 25 -3.73 -8.99 32.57
C GLY A 25 -3.21 -9.87 31.45
N SER A 26 -4.11 -10.33 30.58
CA SER A 26 -3.73 -10.73 29.24
C SER A 26 -3.36 -9.43 28.53
N ASP A 27 -2.07 -9.18 28.37
CA ASP A 27 -1.62 -8.30 27.30
C ASP A 27 -2.27 -8.80 26.00
N PRO A 28 -2.98 -7.95 25.24
CA PRO A 28 -3.25 -8.25 23.86
C PRO A 28 -1.94 -7.97 23.11
N GLU A 29 -1.02 -8.92 23.15
CA GLU A 29 -0.05 -9.08 22.07
C GLU A 29 -0.89 -9.44 20.85
N GLN A 30 -1.34 -8.41 20.14
CA GLN A 30 -2.13 -8.51 18.94
C GLN A 30 -1.27 -9.30 17.96
N GLN A 31 -1.59 -10.59 17.83
CA GLN A 31 -0.80 -11.48 16.99
C GLN A 31 -0.86 -10.95 15.56
N ASN A 32 0.31 -10.57 15.05
CA ASN A 32 0.64 -10.26 13.67
C ASN A 32 0.47 -11.51 12.76
N THR A 33 -0.71 -12.13 12.82
CA THR A 33 -1.02 -13.34 12.06
C THR A 33 -1.95 -12.96 10.92
N LEU A 34 -1.55 -13.31 9.69
CA LEU A 34 -2.36 -13.10 8.50
C LEU A 34 -3.71 -13.81 8.62
N SER A 35 -4.76 -13.19 8.06
CA SER A 35 -6.02 -13.90 7.89
C SER A 35 -5.80 -15.11 6.94
N PRO A 36 -6.40 -16.28 7.19
CA PRO A 36 -6.14 -17.48 6.38
C PRO A 36 -6.47 -17.30 4.89
N GLU A 37 -7.47 -16.48 4.58
CA GLU A 37 -7.84 -16.17 3.19
C GLU A 37 -6.79 -15.29 2.51
N PHE A 38 -6.27 -14.28 3.23
CA PHE A 38 -5.24 -13.40 2.70
C PHE A 38 -3.90 -14.13 2.56
N GLU A 39 -3.55 -14.99 3.52
CA GLU A 39 -2.39 -15.89 3.40
C GLU A 39 -2.50 -16.80 2.17
N THR A 40 -3.68 -17.40 1.95
CA THR A 40 -3.96 -18.22 0.76
C THR A 40 -3.80 -17.40 -0.52
N TYR A 41 -4.28 -16.15 -0.54
CA TYR A 41 -4.08 -15.24 -1.65
C TYR A 41 -2.59 -14.96 -1.90
N LEU A 42 -1.85 -14.53 -0.87
CA LEU A 42 -0.43 -14.21 -0.96
C LEU A 42 0.42 -15.41 -1.38
N SER A 43 0.04 -16.64 -1.01
CA SER A 43 0.77 -17.86 -1.39
C SER A 43 0.77 -18.13 -2.90
N LYS A 44 -0.18 -17.55 -3.63
CA LYS A 44 -0.29 -17.68 -5.10
C LYS A 44 0.56 -16.65 -5.83
N LEU A 45 1.02 -15.61 -5.13
CA LEU A 45 1.81 -14.54 -5.73
C LEU A 45 3.30 -14.85 -5.63
N PRO A 46 4.07 -14.66 -6.73
CA PRO A 46 5.51 -14.77 -6.67
C PRO A 46 6.08 -13.69 -5.75
N GLU A 47 7.13 -14.03 -5.00
CA GLU A 47 7.91 -13.03 -4.26
C GLU A 47 8.88 -12.34 -5.21
N LEU A 48 8.80 -11.02 -5.28
CA LEU A 48 9.64 -10.20 -6.14
C LEU A 48 10.95 -9.85 -5.40
N PRO A 49 12.12 -10.01 -6.04
CA PRO A 49 13.39 -9.67 -5.42
C PRO A 49 13.52 -8.15 -5.24
N LEU A 50 14.24 -7.75 -4.19
CA LEU A 50 14.66 -6.37 -3.97
C LEU A 50 16.17 -6.21 -4.26
N PRO A 51 16.61 -5.10 -4.91
CA PRO A 51 15.76 -4.04 -5.43
C PRO A 51 14.90 -4.51 -6.61
N PHE A 52 13.68 -3.99 -6.68
CA PHE A 52 12.78 -4.20 -7.82
C PHE A 52 12.80 -2.94 -8.68
N GLU A 53 12.92 -3.10 -9.99
CA GLU A 53 13.00 -2.00 -10.95
C GLU A 53 12.00 -2.23 -12.08
N THR A 54 11.34 -1.16 -12.51
CA THR A 54 10.46 -1.18 -13.70
C THR A 54 10.58 0.13 -14.45
N HIS A 55 10.47 0.02 -15.78
CA HIS A 55 10.49 1.15 -16.70
C HIS A 55 9.22 1.12 -17.53
N CYS A 56 8.34 2.09 -17.30
CA CYS A 56 7.04 2.26 -17.96
C CYS A 56 5.98 1.18 -17.78
N ASP A 57 6.42 -0.08 -17.73
CA ASP A 57 5.58 -1.25 -17.88
C ASP A 57 6.11 -2.41 -17.02
N LEU A 58 5.22 -3.34 -16.68
CA LEU A 58 5.56 -4.63 -16.13
C LEU A 58 5.70 -5.65 -17.27
N ASP A 59 6.83 -6.37 -17.29
CA ASP A 59 7.18 -7.33 -18.34
C ASP A 59 6.16 -8.48 -18.54
N SER A 60 5.30 -8.72 -17.55
CA SER A 60 4.23 -9.71 -17.67
C SER A 60 3.01 -9.38 -16.82
N LEU A 61 1.85 -9.74 -17.36
CA LEU A 61 0.67 -9.98 -16.55
C LEU A 61 1.00 -11.11 -15.58
N GLY A 62 0.83 -10.87 -14.28
CA GLY A 62 0.96 -11.93 -13.31
C GLY A 62 -0.22 -12.91 -13.37
N THR A 63 -0.43 -13.61 -12.27
CA THR A 63 -1.44 -14.67 -12.15
C THR A 63 -2.86 -14.17 -12.49
N ASP A 64 -3.74 -15.07 -12.94
CA ASP A 64 -5.19 -14.81 -13.12
C ASP A 64 -5.76 -13.96 -11.98
N LYS A 65 -6.78 -13.10 -12.20
CA LYS A 65 -7.39 -12.28 -11.12
C LYS A 65 -7.69 -13.13 -9.88
N VAL A 66 -6.81 -13.06 -8.87
CA VAL A 66 -6.88 -13.97 -7.73
C VAL A 66 -7.75 -13.31 -6.65
N GLY A 67 -9.05 -13.56 -6.70
CA GLY A 67 -9.94 -13.35 -5.55
C GLY A 67 -10.19 -11.89 -5.12
N ARG A 68 -10.79 -11.74 -3.94
CA ARG A 68 -11.40 -10.49 -3.45
C ARG A 68 -10.41 -9.39 -3.08
N PHE A 69 -9.12 -9.69 -2.99
CA PHE A 69 -8.07 -8.74 -2.58
C PHE A 69 -7.43 -8.00 -3.76
N THR A 70 -7.75 -8.41 -4.99
CA THR A 70 -7.30 -7.72 -6.21
C THR A 70 -8.20 -6.51 -6.46
N PRO A 71 -7.68 -5.27 -6.50
CA PRO A 71 -8.47 -4.10 -6.83
C PRO A 71 -9.10 -4.20 -8.23
N GLU A 72 -10.23 -3.54 -8.44
CA GLU A 72 -10.92 -3.55 -9.73
C GLU A 72 -10.01 -2.99 -10.85
N GLY A 73 -10.05 -3.64 -12.02
CA GLY A 73 -9.22 -3.24 -13.17
C GLY A 73 -7.73 -3.57 -13.07
N LEU A 74 -7.29 -4.23 -12.00
CA LEU A 74 -5.88 -4.58 -11.80
C LEU A 74 -5.64 -6.10 -11.85
N TRP A 75 -4.38 -6.47 -12.14
CA TRP A 75 -3.88 -7.84 -12.16
C TRP A 75 -2.71 -7.97 -11.19
N PRO A 76 -2.71 -8.97 -10.30
CA PRO A 76 -1.62 -9.14 -9.35
C PRO A 76 -0.36 -9.65 -10.05
N SER A 77 0.75 -8.94 -9.89
CA SER A 77 2.04 -9.26 -10.53
C SER A 77 3.03 -9.91 -9.57
N GLY A 78 2.95 -9.61 -8.28
CA GLY A 78 3.78 -10.25 -7.26
C GLY A 78 3.67 -9.56 -5.91
N LYS A 79 4.27 -10.16 -4.89
CA LYS A 79 4.38 -9.56 -3.56
C LYS A 79 5.82 -9.20 -3.26
N LEU A 80 6.00 -8.15 -2.47
CA LEU A 80 7.30 -7.76 -1.93
C LEU A 80 7.29 -8.06 -0.44
N LYS A 81 8.45 -8.41 0.11
CA LYS A 81 8.62 -8.51 1.55
C LYS A 81 8.44 -7.11 2.16
N GLY A 82 7.29 -6.86 2.75
CA GLY A 82 6.97 -5.59 3.40
C GLY A 82 7.65 -5.44 4.77
N SER A 83 7.16 -4.48 5.55
CA SER A 83 7.53 -4.37 6.98
C SER A 83 6.75 -5.39 7.81
N ASP A 84 7.16 -5.64 9.05
CA ASP A 84 6.50 -6.61 9.96
C ASP A 84 4.97 -6.41 10.09
N ASN A 85 4.48 -5.19 9.85
CA ASN A 85 3.08 -4.82 10.02
C ASN A 85 2.30 -4.65 8.70
N HIS A 86 2.97 -4.64 7.55
CA HIS A 86 2.34 -4.26 6.27
C HIS A 86 2.85 -5.12 5.12
N ILE A 87 1.92 -5.59 4.29
CA ILE A 87 2.22 -6.44 3.14
C ILE A 87 2.15 -5.58 1.89
N LEU A 88 3.15 -5.72 1.01
CA LEU A 88 3.22 -4.99 -0.24
C LEU A 88 2.92 -5.92 -1.41
N VAL A 89 1.98 -5.52 -2.27
CA VAL A 89 1.62 -6.26 -3.49
C VAL A 89 1.71 -5.33 -4.68
N LEU A 90 2.44 -5.77 -5.70
CA LEU A 90 2.56 -5.11 -6.98
C LEU A 90 1.44 -5.62 -7.90
N TYR A 91 0.71 -4.68 -8.48
CA TYR A 91 -0.33 -4.92 -9.47
C TYR A 91 0.01 -4.21 -10.78
N GLY A 92 -0.52 -4.74 -11.88
CA GLY A 92 -0.54 -4.09 -13.18
C GLY A 92 -1.96 -3.67 -13.57
N GLY A 93 -2.14 -2.40 -13.97
CA GLY A 93 -3.36 -1.89 -14.57
C GLY A 93 -3.29 -1.94 -16.09
N LEU A 94 -4.29 -2.53 -16.74
CA LEU A 94 -4.31 -2.65 -18.21
C LEU A 94 -4.57 -1.31 -18.89
N GLY A 95 -3.69 -0.95 -19.81
CA GLY A 95 -3.89 0.05 -20.87
C GLY A 95 -3.12 -0.36 -22.13
N ASP A 96 -2.52 0.60 -22.83
CA ASP A 96 -1.55 0.30 -23.91
C ASP A 96 -0.30 -0.42 -23.37
N TYR A 97 -0.03 -0.23 -22.07
CA TYR A 97 0.99 -0.89 -21.26
C TYR A 97 0.35 -1.47 -20.00
N LEU A 98 1.06 -2.34 -19.28
CA LEU A 98 0.69 -2.84 -17.96
C LEU A 98 1.27 -1.94 -16.86
N TYR A 99 0.50 -0.92 -16.50
CA TYR A 99 0.94 0.14 -15.60
C TYR A 99 1.15 -0.35 -14.15
N PRO A 100 2.34 -0.17 -13.56
CA PRO A 100 2.65 -0.68 -12.23
C PRO A 100 2.02 0.16 -11.09
N PHE A 101 1.29 -0.52 -10.20
CA PHE A 101 0.76 0.03 -8.96
C PHE A 101 1.24 -0.80 -7.77
N LEU A 102 1.82 -0.14 -6.78
CA LEU A 102 2.19 -0.76 -5.51
C LEU A 102 1.09 -0.49 -4.48
N TYR A 103 0.56 -1.53 -3.88
CA TYR A 103 -0.44 -1.43 -2.81
C TYR A 103 0.13 -1.93 -1.49
N SER A 104 -0.27 -1.29 -0.40
CA SER A 104 -0.04 -1.74 0.96
C SER A 104 -1.32 -2.34 1.55
N PHE A 105 -1.16 -3.40 2.33
CA PHE A 105 -2.25 -4.12 2.99
C PHE A 105 -1.95 -4.33 4.48
N ASN A 106 -3.02 -4.34 5.28
CA ASN A 106 -2.96 -4.87 6.64
C ASN A 106 -2.91 -6.41 6.62
N HIS A 107 -2.85 -7.04 7.80
CA HIS A 107 -2.80 -8.50 7.91
C HIS A 107 -4.12 -9.21 7.60
N ASP A 108 -5.23 -8.47 7.59
CA ASP A 108 -6.56 -8.97 7.23
C ASP A 108 -6.78 -9.01 5.71
N GLY A 109 -5.94 -8.29 4.95
CA GLY A 109 -6.04 -8.14 3.50
C GLY A 109 -6.81 -6.90 3.05
N ASP A 110 -7.08 -5.95 3.94
CA ASP A 110 -7.64 -4.65 3.56
C ASP A 110 -6.51 -3.76 3.00
N ALA A 111 -6.79 -3.15 1.85
CA ALA A 111 -5.88 -2.16 1.25
C ALA A 111 -5.83 -0.90 2.13
N ILE A 112 -4.62 -0.45 2.44
CA ILE A 112 -4.35 0.75 3.24
C ILE A 112 -4.10 1.94 2.32
N ASP A 113 -3.20 1.78 1.34
CA ASP A 113 -2.79 2.83 0.43
C ASP A 113 -2.27 2.26 -0.90
N SER A 114 -2.11 3.13 -1.90
CA SER A 114 -1.53 2.76 -3.19
C SER A 114 -0.63 3.84 -3.77
N LEU A 115 0.34 3.42 -4.57
CA LEU A 115 1.26 4.29 -5.28
C LEU A 115 1.41 3.81 -6.73
N ALA A 116 1.06 4.68 -7.69
CA ALA A 116 1.42 4.47 -9.09
C ALA A 116 2.94 4.64 -9.25
N LEU A 117 3.60 3.65 -9.83
CA LEU A 117 5.05 3.68 -10.06
C LEU A 117 5.41 4.32 -11.42
N ASN A 118 4.41 4.75 -12.18
CA ASN A 118 4.50 5.38 -13.50
C ASN A 118 3.88 6.80 -13.50
N SER A 119 4.36 7.69 -12.63
CA SER A 119 3.61 8.90 -12.25
C SER A 119 3.32 9.88 -13.40
N ASN A 120 4.19 9.96 -14.40
CA ASN A 120 4.01 10.83 -15.57
C ASN A 120 3.51 10.08 -16.82
N GLY A 121 3.20 8.78 -16.67
CA GLY A 121 2.89 7.89 -17.78
C GLY A 121 4.10 7.60 -18.67
N CYS A 122 3.89 6.77 -19.68
CA CYS A 122 4.84 6.51 -20.76
C CYS A 122 4.16 6.65 -22.09
N ILE A 123 3.92 7.91 -22.43
CA ILE A 123 3.23 8.35 -23.64
C ILE A 123 4.18 9.17 -24.51
N GLY A 124 3.91 9.19 -25.82
CA GLY A 124 4.59 10.03 -26.76
C GLY A 124 3.62 10.64 -27.77
N GLY A 125 3.92 11.86 -28.19
CA GLY A 125 3.27 12.54 -29.30
C GLY A 125 4.32 13.02 -30.31
N GLU A 126 3.88 13.70 -31.36
CA GLU A 126 4.77 14.18 -32.43
C GLU A 126 5.90 15.11 -31.93
N SER A 127 5.68 15.83 -30.83
CA SER A 127 6.62 16.82 -30.29
C SER A 127 7.10 16.52 -28.87
N PHE A 128 6.75 15.37 -28.29
CA PHE A 128 7.20 15.02 -26.94
C PHE A 128 7.21 13.52 -26.67
N GLN A 129 8.04 13.09 -25.73
CA GLN A 129 8.05 11.73 -25.22
C GLN A 129 8.24 11.76 -23.70
N THR A 130 7.51 10.91 -22.99
CA THR A 130 7.64 10.70 -21.56
C THR A 130 8.17 9.32 -21.26
N ALA A 131 8.98 9.21 -20.21
CA ALA A 131 9.42 7.94 -19.68
C ALA A 131 9.39 7.99 -18.15
N THR A 132 9.06 6.86 -17.54
CA THR A 132 9.11 6.71 -16.09
C THR A 132 9.97 5.51 -15.73
N TYR A 133 10.89 5.72 -14.80
CA TYR A 133 11.66 4.67 -14.16
C TYR A 133 11.34 4.66 -12.67
N SER A 134 11.08 3.48 -12.13
CA SER A 134 10.87 3.32 -10.70
C SER A 134 11.76 2.21 -10.13
N LYS A 135 12.15 2.41 -8.88
CA LYS A 135 12.94 1.44 -8.12
C LYS A 135 12.45 1.37 -6.70
N ILE A 136 12.22 0.16 -6.21
CA ILE A 136 11.91 -0.16 -4.82
C ILE A 136 13.18 -0.77 -4.22
N ASN A 137 13.77 -0.12 -3.24
CA ASN A 137 15.00 -0.56 -2.60
C ASN A 137 14.75 -1.60 -1.50
N PRO A 138 15.78 -2.35 -1.04
CA PRO A 138 15.67 -3.30 0.06
C PRO A 138 15.14 -2.70 1.38
N ASP A 139 15.34 -1.40 1.61
CA ASP A 139 14.83 -0.68 2.79
C ASP A 139 13.41 -0.09 2.58
N LEU A 140 12.75 -0.49 1.50
CA LEU A 140 11.43 -0.07 1.05
C LEU A 140 11.31 1.42 0.73
N THR A 141 12.42 2.12 0.52
CA THR A 141 12.39 3.41 -0.16
C THR A 141 12.07 3.20 -1.64
N ILE A 142 11.26 4.10 -2.19
CA ILE A 142 10.78 4.03 -3.56
C ILE A 142 11.23 5.30 -4.26
N SER A 143 12.06 5.18 -5.28
CA SER A 143 12.49 6.30 -6.12
C SER A 143 11.76 6.24 -7.46
N LEU A 144 11.10 7.34 -7.82
CA LEU A 144 10.48 7.57 -9.12
C LEU A 144 11.28 8.63 -9.86
N ILE A 145 11.63 8.34 -11.10
CA ILE A 145 12.29 9.25 -12.02
C ILE A 145 11.42 9.36 -13.25
N ASP A 146 10.84 10.53 -13.45
CA ASP A 146 10.04 10.85 -14.63
C ASP A 146 10.84 11.77 -15.52
N SER A 147 10.89 11.46 -16.82
CA SER A 147 11.46 12.35 -17.83
C SER A 147 10.41 12.75 -18.85
N THR A 148 10.57 13.95 -19.40
CA THR A 148 9.83 14.42 -20.57
C THR A 148 10.81 15.10 -21.49
N GLU A 149 10.91 14.61 -22.71
CA GLU A 149 11.69 15.21 -23.78
C GLU A 149 10.74 15.92 -24.73
N TYR A 150 11.13 17.11 -25.19
CA TYR A 150 10.39 17.90 -26.17
C TYR A 150 11.24 18.04 -27.43
N HIS A 151 10.60 17.79 -28.58
CA HIS A 151 11.25 17.73 -29.87
C HIS A 151 10.54 18.64 -30.88
N SER A 152 11.31 19.20 -31.81
CA SER A 152 10.79 19.85 -33.02
C SER A 152 11.36 19.21 -34.27
N TYR A 153 10.58 19.25 -35.34
CA TYR A 153 11.05 18.83 -36.65
C TYR A 153 11.96 19.91 -37.25
N VAL A 154 13.12 19.50 -37.75
CA VAL A 154 14.09 20.40 -38.38
C VAL A 154 13.97 20.43 -39.91
N ASP A 155 13.09 19.61 -40.48
CA ASP A 155 12.76 19.61 -41.90
C ASP A 155 11.25 19.54 -42.14
N GLU A 156 10.84 19.96 -43.33
CA GLU A 156 9.44 19.97 -43.76
C GLU A 156 8.88 18.56 -44.02
N ASN A 157 9.75 17.55 -44.15
CA ASN A 157 9.35 16.16 -44.37
C ASN A 157 9.07 15.40 -43.05
N LEU A 158 9.32 16.03 -41.90
CA LEU A 158 9.18 15.44 -40.57
C LEU A 158 10.11 14.23 -40.31
N ASP A 159 11.21 14.13 -41.06
CA ASP A 159 12.13 12.99 -40.99
C ASP A 159 13.22 13.17 -39.94
N LYS A 160 13.50 14.41 -39.53
CA LYS A 160 14.51 14.74 -38.54
C LYS A 160 13.92 15.53 -37.40
N MET A 161 14.13 15.00 -36.19
CA MET A 161 13.80 15.67 -34.94
C MET A 161 15.05 16.25 -34.29
N LYS A 162 14.87 17.37 -33.60
CA LYS A 162 15.83 17.98 -32.69
C LYS A 162 15.23 18.01 -31.30
N LEU A 163 15.99 17.54 -30.32
CA LEU A 163 15.69 17.73 -28.91
C LEU A 163 15.80 19.23 -28.59
N ASP A 164 14.70 19.82 -28.16
CA ASP A 164 14.64 21.22 -27.75
C ASP A 164 14.87 21.38 -26.26
N SER A 165 14.31 20.48 -25.45
CA SER A 165 14.51 20.47 -24.00
C SER A 165 14.15 19.12 -23.40
N ALA A 166 14.65 18.88 -22.19
CA ALA A 166 14.26 17.75 -21.37
C ALA A 166 13.99 18.21 -19.94
N THR A 167 12.93 17.69 -19.34
CA THR A 167 12.62 17.86 -17.92
C THR A 167 12.77 16.51 -17.23
N VAL A 168 13.43 16.50 -16.06
CA VAL A 168 13.55 15.31 -15.23
C VAL A 168 13.07 15.65 -13.82
N THR A 169 12.07 14.91 -13.35
CA THR A 169 11.58 15.00 -11.98
C THR A 169 11.99 13.76 -11.22
N LYS A 170 12.45 13.95 -9.98
CA LYS A 170 12.73 12.85 -9.06
C LYS A 170 11.83 13.00 -7.84
N SER A 171 11.16 11.92 -7.46
CA SER A 171 10.38 11.84 -6.24
C SER A 171 10.79 10.60 -5.47
N GLU A 172 10.89 10.73 -4.15
CA GLU A 172 11.17 9.61 -3.27
C GLU A 172 10.02 9.42 -2.30
N TYR A 173 9.68 8.16 -2.03
CA TYR A 173 8.61 7.77 -1.12
C TYR A 173 9.11 6.70 -0.17
N LYS A 174 8.44 6.58 0.98
CA LYS A 174 8.61 5.48 1.90
C LYS A 174 7.28 5.08 2.52
N LEU A 175 7.16 3.83 2.91
CA LEU A 175 6.03 3.37 3.72
C LEU A 175 6.17 3.89 5.15
N ASP A 176 5.18 4.62 5.65
CA ASP A 176 5.12 5.06 7.04
C ASP A 176 4.66 3.91 7.96
N LYS A 177 4.68 4.15 9.28
CA LYS A 177 4.25 3.16 10.28
C LYS A 177 2.77 2.72 10.14
N ASN A 178 1.96 3.53 9.48
CA ASN A 178 0.53 3.27 9.27
C ASN A 178 0.27 2.58 7.93
N GLY A 179 1.31 2.27 7.15
CA GLY A 179 1.18 1.61 5.85
C GLY A 179 0.88 2.58 4.70
N LYS A 180 1.10 3.89 4.90
CA LYS A 180 0.88 4.90 3.86
C LYS A 180 2.17 5.26 3.13
N PHE A 181 2.07 5.50 1.82
CA PHE A 181 3.20 6.01 1.04
C PHE A 181 3.34 7.51 1.27
N VAL A 182 4.41 7.91 1.94
CA VAL A 182 4.72 9.32 2.20
C VAL A 182 5.90 9.76 1.35
N LYS A 183 5.76 10.92 0.71
CA LYS A 183 6.84 11.56 -0.02
C LYS A 183 7.91 12.04 0.98
N LEU A 184 9.18 11.79 0.66
CA LEU A 184 10.34 12.22 1.46
C LEU A 184 10.77 13.66 1.11
#